data_AF-A0A959QI03-F1
#
_entry.id   AF-A0A959QI03-F1
#
_cell.length_a   1.000
_cell.length_b   1.000
_cell.length_c   1.000
_cell.angle_alpha   90.00
_cell.angle_beta   90.00
_cell.angle_gamma   90.00
#
_symmetry.space_group_name_H-M   'P 1'
#
loop_
_entity.id
_entity.type
_entity.pdbx_description
1 polymer ?
#
loop_
_entity_poly.entity_id
_entity_poly.type
_entity_poly.pdbx_seq_one_letter_code
_entity_poly.pdbx_strand_id
1 'polypeptide(L)'
;FDHSTLLQNIFHWALPNPAAVVVQGPGILDVTIWEQEKSMTVHLVNFTNPMMLKGPFRELLPVGQQHIEIEIPAGRTVKDVKLLARGDRANYKTEANKLLLNVDQITDHEVIAIDFS
;
A
#
# COMPACT_ATOMS: atom_id res chain seq x y z
N PHE A 1 23.82 -8.78 -10.94
CA PHE A 1 23.52 -9.92 -10.07
C PHE A 1 24.38 -9.75 -8.83
N ASP A 2 23.91 -9.31 -7.68
CA ASP A 2 22.57 -9.29 -7.10
C ASP A 2 22.69 -8.44 -5.81
N HIS A 3 21.97 -7.31 -5.71
CA HIS A 3 21.85 -6.48 -4.51
C HIS A 3 20.41 -5.94 -4.46
N SER A 4 19.41 -6.82 -4.40
CA SER A 4 18.08 -6.43 -3.93
C SER A 4 17.86 -7.05 -2.56
N THR A 5 18.29 -6.31 -1.53
CA THR A 5 17.92 -6.56 -0.14
C THR A 5 16.39 -6.54 -0.06
N LEU A 6 15.80 -7.73 -0.01
CA LEU A 6 14.38 -7.94 0.20
C LEU A 6 14.06 -7.59 1.66
N LEU A 7 13.85 -6.31 1.96
CA LEU A 7 13.29 -5.87 3.23
C LEU A 7 11.78 -6.09 3.18
N GLN A 8 11.36 -7.26 3.65
CA GLN A 8 9.96 -7.60 3.88
C GLN A 8 9.45 -6.76 5.05
N ASN A 9 8.86 -5.61 4.75
CA ASN A 9 8.26 -4.74 5.75
C ASN A 9 6.85 -5.21 6.06
N ILE A 10 6.72 -6.16 7.01
CA ILE A 10 5.45 -6.52 7.63
C ILE A 10 5.26 -5.55 8.81
N PHE A 11 4.46 -4.49 8.62
CA PHE A 11 4.09 -3.60 9.71
C PHE A 11 2.69 -3.95 10.23
N HIS A 12 2.65 -4.41 11.48
CA HIS A 12 1.46 -4.60 12.29
C HIS A 12 1.23 -3.33 13.12
N TRP A 13 -0.03 -2.85 13.22
CA TRP A 13 -0.71 -2.09 14.32
C TRP A 13 -1.90 -1.28 13.71
N ALA A 14 -3.03 -0.96 14.33
CA ALA A 14 -3.45 -0.82 15.73
C ALA A 14 -4.94 -1.20 15.98
N LEU A 15 -5.39 -2.35 15.47
CA LEU A 15 -6.72 -2.94 15.75
C LEU A 15 -6.52 -4.34 16.33
N PRO A 16 -7.49 -4.93 17.07
CA PRO A 16 -7.36 -6.27 17.63
C PRO A 16 -7.27 -7.38 16.57
N ASN A 17 -7.56 -7.08 15.29
CA ASN A 17 -7.42 -8.01 14.17
C ASN A 17 -7.28 -7.23 12.84
N PRO A 18 -6.20 -6.44 12.63
CA PRO A 18 -6.07 -5.67 11.40
C PRO A 18 -5.81 -6.65 10.25
N ALA A 19 -6.53 -6.47 9.14
CA ALA A 19 -6.20 -7.14 7.89
C ALA A 19 -4.69 -7.02 7.61
N ALA A 20 -3.99 -8.13 7.39
CA ALA A 20 -2.58 -8.06 7.06
C ALA A 20 -2.41 -7.43 5.66
N VAL A 21 -1.48 -6.48 5.55
CA VAL A 21 -1.01 -5.94 4.27
C VAL A 21 0.42 -6.36 4.05
N VAL A 22 0.68 -6.93 2.88
CA VAL A 22 2.01 -7.27 2.39
C VAL A 22 2.33 -6.37 1.21
N VAL A 23 3.47 -5.68 1.29
CA VAL A 23 3.97 -4.82 0.21
C VAL A 23 5.33 -5.34 -0.24
N GLN A 24 5.44 -5.67 -1.52
CA GLN A 24 6.66 -6.19 -2.13
C GLN A 24 7.05 -5.29 -3.30
N GLY A 25 8.22 -4.67 -3.21
CA GLY A 25 8.72 -3.78 -4.25
C GLY A 25 9.97 -3.03 -3.78
N PRO A 26 10.56 -2.19 -4.64
CA PRO A 26 11.72 -1.40 -4.29
C PRO A 26 11.37 -0.28 -3.30
N GLY A 27 12.37 0.14 -2.53
CA GLY A 27 12.28 1.30 -1.65
C GLY A 27 11.82 0.99 -0.23
N ILE A 28 11.63 2.04 0.56
CA ILE A 28 11.15 1.99 1.93
C ILE A 28 9.80 2.68 1.95
N LEU A 29 8.75 1.91 2.26
CA LEU A 29 7.40 2.42 2.43
C LEU A 29 6.97 2.30 3.88
N ASP A 30 6.37 3.37 4.39
CA ASP A 30 5.51 3.29 5.58
C ASP A 30 4.10 2.94 5.14
N VAL A 31 3.49 2.01 5.87
CA VAL A 31 2.22 1.39 5.53
C VAL A 31 1.28 1.55 6.71
N THR A 32 0.18 2.27 6.51
CA THR A 32 -0.84 2.42 7.55
C THR A 32 -2.21 2.01 7.01
N ILE A 33 -2.98 1.33 7.86
CA ILE A 33 -4.28 0.75 7.51
C ILE A 33 -5.36 1.39 8.37
N TRP A 34 -6.48 1.77 7.76
CA TRP A 34 -7.69 2.18 8.47
C TRP A 34 -8.89 1.42 7.95
N GLU A 35 -9.61 0.78 8.85
CA GLU A 35 -10.86 0.08 8.55
C GLU A 35 -12.06 0.90 9.06
N GLN A 36 -13.12 0.93 8.28
CA GLN A 36 -14.41 1.55 8.58
C GLN A 36 -15.54 0.56 8.27
N GLU A 37 -16.78 0.90 8.65
CA GLU A 37 -17.92 0.00 8.50
C GLU A 37 -18.15 -0.47 7.05
N LYS A 38 -17.79 0.31 6.03
CA LYS A 38 -18.03 -0.06 4.61
C LYS A 38 -16.81 0.12 3.71
N SER A 39 -15.64 0.38 4.30
CA SER A 39 -14.44 0.64 3.52
C SER A 39 -13.19 0.37 4.32
N MET A 40 -12.07 0.19 3.63
CA MET A 40 -10.74 0.14 4.21
C MET A 40 -9.79 0.96 3.35
N THR A 41 -8.81 1.61 3.97
CA THR A 41 -7.76 2.36 3.27
C THR A 41 -6.39 1.87 3.69
N VAL A 42 -5.51 1.67 2.72
CA VAL A 42 -4.08 1.41 2.92
C VAL A 42 -3.30 2.60 2.37
N HIS A 43 -2.63 3.33 3.25
CA HIS A 43 -1.77 4.46 2.89
C HIS A 43 -0.33 3.98 2.80
N LEU A 44 0.30 4.25 1.67
CA LEU A 44 1.68 3.95 1.37
C LEU A 44 2.46 5.26 1.27
N VAL A 45 3.43 5.49 2.13
CA VAL A 45 4.25 6.72 2.12
C VAL A 45 5.69 6.37 1.76
N ASN A 46 6.24 7.00 0.72
CA ASN A 46 7.59 6.72 0.22
C ASN A 46 8.68 7.39 1.07
N PHE A 47 9.35 6.61 1.92
CA PHE A 47 10.49 7.02 2.75
C PHE A 47 11.87 6.71 2.15
N THR A 48 11.96 6.35 0.87
CA THR A 48 13.23 5.94 0.23
C THR A 48 14.28 7.06 0.15
N ASN A 49 13.90 8.33 0.34
CA ASN A 49 14.86 9.44 0.33
C ASN A 49 15.57 9.60 1.70
N PRO A 50 16.88 9.31 1.79
CA PRO A 50 17.65 9.38 3.04
C PRO A 50 17.83 10.81 3.60
N MET A 51 17.39 11.85 2.88
CA MET A 51 17.44 13.26 3.31
C MET A 51 16.07 13.90 3.55
N MET A 52 14.98 13.14 3.69
CA MET A 52 13.61 13.68 3.89
C MET A 52 13.49 14.81 4.93
N LEU A 53 14.34 14.81 5.96
CA LEU A 53 14.33 15.74 7.09
C LEU A 53 15.31 16.93 6.96
N LYS A 54 16.05 17.10 5.84
CA LYS A 54 17.01 18.21 5.67
C LYS A 54 16.94 18.90 4.30
N GLY A 55 16.67 20.21 4.31
CA GLY A 55 17.07 21.17 3.26
C GLY A 55 16.05 21.46 2.13
N PRO A 56 16.22 22.59 1.39
CA PRO A 56 15.20 23.16 0.48
C PRO A 56 15.15 22.58 -0.94
N PHE A 57 16.06 21.67 -1.33
CA PHE A 57 16.04 21.02 -2.65
C PHE A 57 15.49 19.59 -2.52
N ARG A 58 14.23 19.41 -2.89
CA ARG A 58 13.50 18.13 -2.78
C ARG A 58 13.14 17.64 -4.17
N GLU A 59 13.96 16.79 -4.75
CA GLU A 59 13.45 15.85 -5.76
C GLU A 59 12.97 14.61 -5.03
N LEU A 60 11.68 14.31 -5.19
CA LEU A 60 11.13 13.03 -4.74
C LEU A 60 11.66 11.96 -5.69
N LEU A 61 12.27 10.91 -5.12
CA LEU A 61 12.72 9.76 -5.89
C LEU A 61 11.57 8.76 -5.96
N PRO A 62 10.90 8.60 -7.12
CA PRO A 62 9.80 7.66 -7.22
C PRO A 62 10.31 6.24 -7.02
N VAL A 63 9.59 5.45 -6.22
CA VAL A 63 9.83 4.01 -6.15
C VAL A 63 9.02 3.31 -7.23
N GLY A 64 9.60 2.28 -7.83
CA GLY A 64 8.95 1.47 -8.87
C GLY A 64 7.79 0.63 -8.34
N GLN A 65 7.36 -0.33 -9.17
CA GLN A 65 6.14 -1.10 -8.93
C GLN A 65 6.14 -1.83 -7.58
N GLN A 66 5.02 -1.74 -6.88
CA GLN A 66 4.74 -2.43 -5.63
C GLN A 66 3.63 -3.46 -5.88
N HIS A 67 3.90 -4.71 -5.53
CA HIS A 67 2.90 -5.76 -5.42
C HIS A 67 2.28 -5.70 -4.03
N ILE A 68 0.97 -5.53 -3.98
CA ILE A 68 0.22 -5.35 -2.74
C ILE A 68 -0.71 -6.55 -2.56
N GLU A 69 -0.59 -7.22 -1.42
CA GLU A 69 -1.59 -8.17 -0.94
C GLU A 69 -2.27 -7.60 0.30
N ILE A 70 -3.59 -7.65 0.32
CA ILE A 70 -4.40 -7.10 1.42
C ILE A 70 -5.38 -8.18 1.84
N GLU A 71 -5.37 -8.58 3.11
CA GLU A 71 -6.42 -9.45 3.63
C GLU A 71 -7.77 -8.73 3.63
N ILE A 72 -8.81 -9.42 3.20
CA ILE A 72 -10.18 -8.92 3.22
C ILE A 72 -10.77 -9.33 4.58
N PRO A 73 -11.30 -8.39 5.38
CA PRO A 73 -11.94 -8.72 6.65
C PRO A 73 -13.06 -9.75 6.49
N ALA A 74 -13.19 -10.64 7.47
CA ALA A 74 -14.16 -11.73 7.40
C ALA A 74 -15.60 -11.22 7.21
N GLY A 75 -16.35 -11.85 6.30
CA GLY A 75 -17.72 -11.47 5.98
C GLY A 75 -17.86 -10.22 5.11
N ARG A 76 -16.75 -9.67 4.59
CA ARG A 76 -16.76 -8.58 3.60
C ARG A 76 -16.51 -9.10 2.19
N THR A 77 -17.03 -8.38 1.20
CA THR A 77 -16.69 -8.60 -0.22
C THR A 77 -16.28 -7.27 -0.82
N VAL A 78 -15.24 -7.29 -1.66
CA VAL A 78 -14.71 -6.09 -2.30
C VAL A 78 -15.63 -5.68 -3.44
N LYS A 79 -16.11 -4.44 -3.39
CA LYS A 79 -16.98 -3.84 -4.40
C LYS A 79 -16.20 -3.00 -5.41
N ASP A 80 -15.24 -2.21 -4.93
CA ASP A 80 -14.43 -1.31 -5.77
C ASP A 80 -13.09 -1.05 -5.10
N VAL A 81 -12.08 -0.71 -5.90
CA VAL A 81 -10.74 -0.36 -5.44
C VAL A 81 -10.21 0.84 -6.22
N LYS A 82 -9.74 1.85 -5.50
CA LYS A 82 -9.30 3.12 -6.07
C LYS A 82 -7.91 3.48 -5.56
N LEU A 83 -7.12 4.10 -6.42
CA LEU A 83 -5.86 4.75 -6.10
C LEU A 83 -6.15 6.26 -5.99
N LEU A 84 -6.25 6.77 -4.76
CA LEU A 84 -6.78 8.12 -4.55
C LEU A 84 -5.78 9.22 -4.93
N ALA A 85 -4.48 9.02 -4.74
CA ALA A 85 -3.47 10.02 -5.09
C ALA A 85 -3.33 10.13 -6.62
N ARG A 86 -3.40 8.99 -7.32
CA ARG A 86 -3.46 8.93 -8.79
C ARG A 86 -4.80 9.35 -9.39
N GLY A 87 -5.90 9.17 -8.67
CA GLY A 87 -7.25 9.47 -9.13
C GLY A 87 -7.88 8.39 -10.03
N ASP A 88 -7.32 7.17 -10.05
CA ASP A 88 -7.71 6.09 -10.95
C ASP A 88 -8.34 4.90 -10.22
N ARG A 89 -9.10 4.08 -10.95
CA ARG A 89 -9.55 2.76 -10.46
C ARG A 89 -8.42 1.75 -10.60
N ALA A 90 -8.20 0.95 -9.56
CA ALA A 90 -7.20 -0.10 -9.59
C ALA A 90 -7.76 -1.35 -10.26
N ASN A 91 -6.96 -2.00 -11.10
CA ASN A 91 -7.21 -3.39 -11.45
C ASN A 91 -6.74 -4.27 -10.29
N TYR A 92 -7.59 -5.17 -9.84
CA TYR A 92 -7.30 -6.08 -8.73
C TYR A 92 -7.82 -7.49 -9.01
N LYS A 93 -7.28 -8.46 -8.28
CA LYS A 93 -7.79 -9.83 -8.20
C LYS A 93 -8.15 -10.14 -6.75
N THR A 94 -9.12 -11.01 -6.57
CA THR A 94 -9.44 -11.56 -5.26
C THR A 94 -9.17 -13.07 -5.26
N GLU A 95 -8.32 -13.53 -4.35
CA GLU A 95 -7.96 -14.95 -4.22
C GLU A 95 -8.15 -15.38 -2.76
N ALA A 96 -9.01 -16.37 -2.53
CA ALA A 96 -9.49 -16.74 -1.20
C ALA A 96 -10.03 -15.51 -0.43
N ASN A 97 -9.30 -15.03 0.58
CA ASN A 97 -9.64 -13.84 1.36
C ASN A 97 -8.59 -12.72 1.19
N LYS A 98 -7.89 -12.69 0.06
CA LYS A 98 -6.89 -11.67 -0.24
C LYS A 98 -7.28 -10.88 -1.48
N LEU A 99 -6.98 -9.59 -1.44
CA LEU A 99 -7.05 -8.66 -2.55
C LEU A 99 -5.62 -8.38 -3.02
N LEU A 100 -5.40 -8.59 -4.31
CA LEU A 100 -4.10 -8.51 -4.98
C LEU A 100 -4.16 -7.38 -6.01
N LEU A 101 -3.21 -6.44 -5.94
CA LEU A 101 -3.08 -5.36 -6.92
C LEU A 101 -1.63 -4.91 -7.06
N ASN A 102 -1.37 -4.19 -8.16
CA ASN A 102 -0.09 -3.53 -8.39
C ASN A 102 -0.26 -2.02 -8.34
N VAL A 103 0.68 -1.33 -7.69
CA VAL A 103 0.83 0.12 -7.76
C VAL A 103 2.14 0.41 -8.49
N ASP A 104 2.06 0.87 -9.75
CA ASP A 104 3.22 0.89 -10.65
C ASP A 104 4.38 1.79 -10.22
N GLN A 105 4.09 2.84 -9.46
CA GLN A 105 5.07 3.82 -8.99
C GLN A 105 4.50 4.65 -7.84
N ILE A 106 5.30 4.93 -6.82
CA ILE A 106 4.92 5.83 -5.72
C ILE A 106 5.96 6.93 -5.61
N THR A 107 5.54 8.17 -5.81
CA THR A 107 6.47 9.33 -5.79
C THR A 107 6.63 9.87 -4.38
N ASP A 108 5.53 10.31 -3.78
CA ASP A 108 5.43 10.75 -2.39
C ASP A 108 4.60 9.76 -1.55
N HIS A 109 3.37 9.49 -1.99
CA HIS A 109 2.45 8.59 -1.31
C HIS A 109 1.40 8.04 -2.28
N GLU A 110 0.68 7.01 -1.85
CA GLU A 110 -0.52 6.51 -2.51
C GLU A 110 -1.51 6.01 -1.46
N VAL A 111 -2.81 6.16 -1.74
CA VAL A 111 -3.86 5.61 -0.88
C VAL A 111 -4.71 4.64 -1.69
N ILE A 112 -4.67 3.38 -1.29
CA ILE A 112 -5.54 2.33 -1.82
C ILE A 112 -6.83 2.36 -1.00
N ALA A 113 -7.92 2.82 -1.60
CA ALA A 113 -9.25 2.79 -1.00
C ALA A 113 -10.01 1.56 -1.51
N ILE A 114 -10.55 0.78 -0.58
CA ILE A 114 -11.30 -0.45 -0.84
C ILE A 114 -12.71 -0.23 -0.30
N ASP A 115 -13.69 -0.27 -1.19
CA ASP A 115 -15.10 -0.21 -0.82
C ASP A 115 -15.63 -1.64 -0.64
N PHE A 116 -16.34 -1.91 0.46
CA PHE A 116 -16.98 -3.19 0.73
C PHE A 116 -18.49 -3.15 0.43
N SER A 117 -19.06 -4.30 0.04
CA SER A 117 -20.52 -4.50 -0.07
C SER A 117 -21.16 -4.87 1.26
#